data_AF-A0A2E7WFY4-F1
#
_entry.id   AF-A0A2E7WFY4-F1
#
_cell.length_a   1.000
_cell.length_b   1.000
_cell.length_c   1.000
_cell.angle_alpha   90.00
_cell.angle_beta   90.00
_cell.angle_gamma   90.00
#
_symmetry.space_group_name_H-M   'P 1'
#
loop_
_entity.id
_entity.type
_entity.pdbx_description
1 polymer ?
#
loop_
_entity_poly.entity_id
_entity_poly.type
_entity_poly.pdbx_seq_one_letter_code
_entity_poly.pdbx_strand_id
1 'polypeptide(L)'
;MDPDYLEAFLHFRSVPQTNGPLEQKYKEMIFIAINAATTHLHGPGVRRHIQNALKAGATQAEILEVIQLTTIMGIHAMTLGAPILQEEVDAFNAQKAP
;
A
#
# COMPACT_ATOMS: atom_id res chain seq x y z
N MET A 1 26.40 -2.33 -12.90
CA MET A 1 25.73 -1.92 -11.64
C MET A 1 26.45 -0.69 -11.15
N ASP A 2 25.71 0.32 -10.70
CA ASP A 2 26.20 1.63 -10.25
C ASP A 2 26.42 1.60 -8.72
N PRO A 3 27.67 1.62 -8.23
CA PRO A 3 27.97 1.54 -6.80
C PRO A 3 27.51 2.77 -6.01
N ASP A 4 27.65 3.96 -6.60
CA ASP A 4 27.34 5.23 -5.93
C ASP A 4 25.82 5.33 -5.71
N TYR A 5 25.03 4.90 -6.70
CA TYR A 5 23.58 4.79 -6.53
C TYR A 5 23.19 3.77 -5.44
N LEU A 6 23.86 2.61 -5.40
CA LEU A 6 23.56 1.59 -4.40
C LEU A 6 23.86 2.10 -2.98
N GLU A 7 24.99 2.75 -2.78
CA GLU A 7 25.35 3.34 -1.49
C GLU A 7 24.31 4.39 -1.05
N ALA A 8 23.94 5.30 -1.95
CA ALA A 8 22.91 6.31 -1.67
C ALA A 8 21.55 5.68 -1.33
N PHE A 9 21.14 4.65 -2.07
CA PHE A 9 19.89 3.92 -1.79
C PHE A 9 19.91 3.19 -0.44
N LEU A 10 21.02 2.54 -0.10
CA LEU A 10 21.18 1.85 1.19
C LEU A 10 21.18 2.84 2.35
N HIS A 11 21.83 3.99 2.20
CA HIS A 11 21.78 5.08 3.18
C HIS A 11 20.34 5.58 3.36
N PHE A 12 19.62 5.89 2.27
CA PHE A 12 18.21 6.30 2.33
C PHE A 12 17.33 5.25 3.05
N ARG A 13 17.49 3.97 2.69
CA ARG A 13 16.71 2.87 3.25
C ARG A 13 16.99 2.64 4.75
N SER A 14 18.20 2.92 5.23
CA SER A 14 18.61 2.65 6.61
C SER A 14 18.07 3.65 7.62
N VAL A 15 17.69 4.86 7.19
CA VAL A 15 17.17 5.93 8.06
C VAL A 15 16.00 5.45 8.94
N PRO A 16 14.89 4.91 8.41
CA PRO A 16 13.79 4.43 9.25
C PRO A 16 14.16 3.18 10.06
N GLN A 17 15.19 2.43 9.66
CA GLN A 17 15.62 1.23 10.38
C GLN A 17 16.39 1.59 11.65
N THR A 18 17.22 2.63 11.60
CA THR A 18 18.12 3.04 12.69
C THR A 18 17.54 4.12 13.60
N ASN A 19 16.84 5.10 13.03
CA ASN A 19 16.44 6.32 13.75
C ASN A 19 14.91 6.51 13.84
N GLY A 20 14.13 5.49 13.45
CA GLY A 20 12.66 5.57 13.41
C GLY A 20 12.00 5.14 14.73
N PRO A 21 10.82 5.70 15.08
CA PRO A 21 10.14 5.42 16.35
C PRO A 21 9.39 4.07 16.36
N LEU A 22 9.25 3.42 15.20
CA LEU A 22 8.51 2.17 15.07
C LEU A 22 9.38 0.96 15.44
N GLU A 23 8.76 -0.07 16.01
CA GLU A 23 9.39 -1.38 16.16
C GLU A 23 9.54 -2.07 14.80
N GLN A 24 10.49 -3.03 14.70
CA GLN A 24 10.73 -3.75 13.45
C GLN A 24 9.46 -4.43 12.92
N LYS A 25 8.63 -4.98 13.81
CA LYS A 25 7.36 -5.64 13.48
C LYS A 25 6.48 -4.76 12.58
N TYR A 26 6.25 -3.51 13.00
CA TYR A 26 5.39 -2.57 12.28
C TYR A 26 6.03 -2.03 11.00
N LYS A 27 7.37 -1.86 10.97
CA LYS A 27 8.08 -1.50 9.73
C LYS A 27 7.85 -2.56 8.65
N GLU A 28 7.97 -3.84 9.01
CA GLU A 28 7.75 -4.95 8.07
C GLU A 28 6.29 -5.05 7.64
N MET A 29 5.32 -4.79 8.53
CA MET A 29 3.90 -4.72 8.16
C MET A 29 3.60 -3.62 7.13
N ILE A 30 4.21 -2.43 7.28
CA ILE A 30 4.10 -1.36 6.29
C ILE A 30 4.65 -1.82 4.93
N PHE A 31 5.80 -2.49 4.93
CA PHE A 31 6.35 -3.04 3.69
C PHE A 31 5.46 -4.14 3.08
N ILE A 32 4.82 -4.99 3.89
CA ILE A 32 3.82 -5.95 3.39
C ILE A 32 2.68 -5.19 2.71
N ALA A 33 2.11 -4.18 3.37
CA ALA A 33 1.00 -3.40 2.83
C ALA A 33 1.34 -2.75 1.48
N ILE A 34 2.51 -2.11 1.37
CA ILE A 34 2.97 -1.46 0.13
C ILE A 34 3.12 -2.49 -1.00
N ASN A 35 3.74 -3.65 -0.71
CA ASN A 35 3.99 -4.67 -1.73
C ASN A 35 2.71 -5.44 -2.11
N ALA A 36 1.76 -5.59 -1.19
CA ALA A 36 0.49 -6.31 -1.40
C ALA A 36 -0.61 -5.45 -2.02
N ALA A 37 -0.49 -4.12 -1.96
CA ALA A 37 -1.46 -3.19 -2.54
C ALA A 37 -1.72 -3.52 -4.02
N THR A 38 -2.99 -3.41 -4.44
CA THR A 38 -3.43 -3.72 -5.82
C THR A 38 -2.79 -2.84 -6.88
N THR A 39 -2.27 -1.67 -6.48
CA THR A 39 -1.50 -0.75 -7.33
C THR A 39 -0.03 -1.15 -7.50
N HIS A 40 0.46 -2.16 -6.76
CA HIS A 40 1.87 -2.58 -6.81
C HIS A 40 2.04 -4.09 -7.04
N LEU A 41 1.35 -4.94 -6.28
CA LEU A 41 1.35 -6.41 -6.43
C LEU A 41 2.74 -7.06 -6.57
N HIS A 42 3.72 -6.59 -5.82
CA HIS A 42 5.09 -7.10 -5.87
C HIS A 42 5.28 -8.34 -4.98
N GLY A 43 4.93 -9.50 -5.52
CA GLY A 43 4.95 -10.80 -4.82
C GLY A 43 6.27 -11.17 -4.11
N PRO A 44 7.47 -10.96 -4.70
CA PRO A 44 8.73 -11.25 -4.03
C PRO A 44 8.93 -10.42 -2.75
N GLY A 45 8.54 -9.15 -2.78
CA GLY A 45 8.63 -8.26 -1.62
C GLY A 45 7.63 -8.63 -0.54
N VAL A 46 6.38 -8.96 -0.90
CA VAL A 46 5.39 -9.51 0.05
C VAL A 46 5.97 -10.69 0.81
N ARG A 47 6.52 -11.69 0.11
CA ARG A 47 7.10 -12.88 0.75
C ARG A 47 8.28 -12.52 1.66
N ARG A 48 9.18 -11.64 1.21
CA ARG A 48 10.35 -11.22 1.97
C ARG A 48 9.95 -10.54 3.28
N HIS A 49 8.99 -9.63 3.22
CA HIS A 49 8.56 -8.84 4.36
C HIS A 49 7.65 -9.62 5.31
N ILE A 50 6.85 -10.58 4.83
CA ILE A 50 6.15 -11.57 5.68
C ILE A 50 7.16 -12.36 6.53
N GLN A 51 8.24 -12.87 5.92
CA GLN A 51 9.26 -13.62 6.66
C GLN A 51 9.96 -12.76 7.72
N ASN A 52 10.22 -11.48 7.42
CA ASN A 52 10.83 -10.58 8.39
C ASN A 52 9.86 -10.19 9.51
N ALA A 53 8.59 -9.94 9.20
CA ALA A 53 7.57 -9.64 10.20
C ALA A 53 7.41 -10.81 11.19
N LEU A 54 7.35 -12.05 10.70
CA LEU A 54 7.31 -13.25 11.54
C LEU A 54 8.55 -13.35 12.44
N LYS A 55 9.76 -13.08 11.90
CA LYS A 55 11.00 -13.03 12.70
C LYS A 55 10.99 -11.93 13.75
N ALA A 56 10.29 -10.83 13.50
CA ALA A 56 10.10 -9.71 14.44
C ALA A 56 8.93 -9.94 15.42
N GLY A 57 8.32 -11.12 15.43
CA GLY A 57 7.27 -11.50 16.38
C GLY A 57 5.84 -11.21 15.92
N ALA A 58 5.62 -10.87 14.64
CA ALA A 58 4.26 -10.79 14.09
C ALA A 58 3.60 -12.16 14.06
N THR A 59 2.28 -12.17 14.30
CA THR A 59 1.44 -13.35 14.12
C THR A 59 0.92 -13.46 12.70
N GLN A 60 0.51 -14.66 12.30
CA GLN A 60 -0.17 -14.88 11.01
C GLN A 60 -1.48 -14.07 10.91
N ALA A 61 -2.19 -13.89 12.02
CA ALA A 61 -3.43 -13.12 12.08
C ALA A 61 -3.18 -11.64 11.78
N GLU A 62 -2.18 -11.02 12.42
CA GLU A 62 -1.82 -9.62 12.14
C GLU A 62 -1.39 -9.43 10.68
N ILE A 63 -0.63 -10.38 10.11
CA ILE A 63 -0.21 -10.32 8.70
C ILE A 63 -1.40 -10.43 7.75
N LEU A 64 -2.33 -11.36 8.02
CA LEU A 64 -3.55 -11.50 7.24
C LEU A 64 -4.41 -10.23 7.32
N GLU A 65 -4.53 -9.63 8.50
CA GLU A 65 -5.26 -8.38 8.72
C GLU A 65 -4.66 -7.24 7.87
N VAL A 66 -3.33 -7.10 7.83
CA VAL A 66 -2.67 -6.11 6.97
C VAL A 66 -3.02 -6.33 5.49
N ILE A 67 -3.04 -7.57 5.00
CA ILE A 67 -3.42 -7.88 3.62
C ILE A 67 -4.89 -7.55 3.38
N GLN A 68 -5.79 -7.89 4.31
CA GLN A 68 -7.21 -7.54 4.23
C GLN A 68 -7.41 -6.03 4.14
N LEU A 69 -6.68 -5.24 4.94
CA LEU A 69 -6.72 -3.78 4.88
C LEU A 69 -6.31 -3.23 3.50
N THR A 70 -5.38 -3.87 2.80
CA THR A 70 -4.98 -3.43 1.45
C THR A 70 -6.11 -3.58 0.41
N THR A 71 -7.08 -4.47 0.63
CA THR A 71 -8.18 -4.71 -0.30
C THR A 71 -9.14 -3.52 -0.39
N ILE A 72 -9.19 -2.69 0.66
CA ILE A 72 -10.08 -1.52 0.72
C ILE A 72 -9.78 -0.50 -0.37
N MET A 73 -8.55 -0.49 -0.92
CA MET A 73 -8.13 0.43 -1.98
C MET A 73 -9.05 0.39 -3.21
N GLY A 74 -9.73 -0.74 -3.45
CA GLY A 74 -10.72 -0.85 -4.53
C GLY A 74 -11.91 0.13 -4.40
N ILE A 75 -12.26 0.56 -3.19
CA ILE A 75 -13.39 1.50 -2.98
C ILE A 75 -13.12 2.86 -3.62
N HIS A 76 -11.86 3.24 -3.84
CA HIS A 76 -11.50 4.52 -4.44
C HIS A 76 -12.09 4.69 -5.85
N ALA A 77 -12.30 3.59 -6.58
CA ALA A 77 -13.00 3.63 -7.87
C ALA A 77 -14.44 4.16 -7.72
N MET A 78 -15.15 3.76 -6.67
CA MET A 78 -16.50 4.24 -6.39
C MET A 78 -16.52 5.63 -5.78
N THR A 79 -15.58 5.94 -4.88
CA THR A 79 -15.46 7.28 -4.27
C THR A 79 -15.27 8.36 -5.33
N LEU A 80 -14.54 8.06 -6.41
CA LEU A 80 -14.36 8.96 -7.54
C LEU A 80 -15.49 8.83 -8.56
N GLY A 81 -15.88 7.60 -8.92
CA GLY A 81 -16.79 7.34 -10.02
C GLY A 81 -18.25 7.68 -9.72
N ALA A 82 -18.73 7.50 -8.49
CA ALA A 82 -20.14 7.76 -8.16
C ALA A 82 -20.52 9.25 -8.25
N PRO A 83 -19.72 10.21 -7.73
CA PRO A 83 -19.97 11.63 -7.95
C PRO A 83 -19.95 12.02 -9.43
N ILE A 84 -18.96 11.56 -10.19
CA ILE A 84 -18.86 11.83 -11.64
C ILE A 84 -20.11 11.31 -12.37
N LEU A 85 -20.55 10.09 -12.05
CA LEU A 85 -21.77 9.54 -12.64
C LEU A 85 -23.00 10.39 -12.32
N GLN A 86 -23.11 10.90 -11.10
CA GLN A 86 -24.21 11.79 -10.73
C GLN A 86 -24.19 13.09 -11.52
N GLU A 87 -23.02 13.70 -11.67
CA GLU A 87 -22.82 14.93 -12.48
C GLU A 87 -23.28 14.72 -13.93
N GLU A 88 -22.89 13.60 -14.55
CA GLU A 88 -23.27 13.27 -15.93
C GLU A 88 -24.77 12.97 -16.08
N VAL A 89 -25.39 12.31 -15.09
CA VAL A 89 -26.83 12.08 -15.05
C VAL A 89 -27.60 13.40 -14.97
N ASP A 90 -27.15 14.33 -14.12
CA ASP A 90 -27.78 15.64 -13.96
C ASP A 90 -27.64 16.48 -15.24
N ALA A 91 -26.46 16.48 -15.85
CA ALA A 91 -26.20 17.16 -17.12
C ALA A 91 -27.07 16.60 -18.26
N PHE A 92 -27.21 15.28 -18.35
CA PHE A 92 -28.07 14.62 -19.33
C PHE A 92 -29.55 14.99 -19.15
N ASN A 93 -30.03 15.01 -17.92
CA ASN A 93 -31.41 15.39 -17.62
C ASN A 93 -31.67 16.87 -17.94
N ALA A 94 -30.72 17.76 -17.65
CA ALA A 94 -30.84 19.18 -17.97
C ALA A 94 -30.92 19.45 -19.49
N GLN A 95 -30.18 18.68 -20.31
CA GLN A 95 -30.25 18.79 -21.78
C GLN A 95 -31.58 18.29 -22.36
N LYS A 96 -32.29 17.42 -21.64
CA LYS A 96 -33.58 16.85 -22.05
C LYS A 96 -34.79 17.59 -21.46
N ALA A 97 -34.58 18.60 -20.63
CA ALA A 97 -35.66 19.43 -20.12
C ALA A 97 -36.30 20.20 -21.30
N PRO A 98 -37.65 20.21 -21.41
CA PRO A 98 -38.37 20.87 -22.49
C PRO A 98 -38.21 22.40 -22.48
#